data_AF-A0A3M1F0A5-F1
#
_entry.id   AF-A0A3M1F0A5-F1
#
_cell.length_a   1.000
_cell.length_b   1.000
_cell.length_c   1.000
_cell.angle_alpha   90.00
_cell.angle_beta   90.00
_cell.angle_gamma   90.00
#
_symmetry.space_group_name_H-M   'P 1'
#
loop_
_entity.id
_entity.type
_entity.pdbx_description
1 polymer ?
#
loop_
_entity_poly.entity_id
_entity_poly.type
_entity_poly.pdbx_seq_one_letter_code
_entity_poly.pdbx_strand_id
1 'polypeptide(L)'
;MVDPSPSRLGHASRRLLQDSLQLNHGQNLLIFADPAAQAVVELVTAEAQKLGVSVTTLYIPRTIQSNFPAHASLPLPVEAAIREANAVLSCLSPQAEHMAYRARVLRDSWRRRVRVAHAPGMDLEVLRMLDTDFDLVRERCRDLALALIMGKELCLHTRDSRGEAYTLWVELQGWDLPPGISDGRIPDGSWANLPPGETFIVPYEAEGAVAINGSVPGRVIRPGQEIVLHFQEGRLKYVQPEDSPTARYLHATQFAYAEQANDPNWRNLAEVGFGVNPAIHHLTGVELVDEKRLGTVHVALGASNFLGGSVESTIHCDLVIEEPTVTIDRKPILEEGRWLLRREDWLPDHLTISVPAGWWASVRTLRRTSSRSHREHGLLYRGWGSRSGGRLHIPVGVERTSLLAARLMDILHERGVEMPKAAFIAQARQAGLLEKELPALVWILDRYDLVRVQKGP
;
A
#
# COMPACT_ATOMS: atom_id res chain seq x y z
N MET A 1 0.85 7.68 28.48
CA MET A 1 0.05 6.54 28.97
C MET A 1 -1.33 6.66 28.36
N VAL A 2 -1.73 5.68 27.54
CA VAL A 2 -2.99 5.71 26.79
C VAL A 2 -4.09 5.07 27.64
N ASP A 3 -5.21 5.75 27.82
CA ASP A 3 -6.38 5.29 28.57
C ASP A 3 -7.01 4.05 27.89
N PRO A 4 -7.01 2.85 28.54
CA PRO A 4 -7.60 1.64 27.99
C PRO A 4 -9.13 1.59 28.19
N SER A 5 -9.79 2.75 28.28
CA SER A 5 -11.22 2.81 28.59
C SER A 5 -12.04 1.94 27.62
N PRO A 6 -13.05 1.21 28.12
CA PRO A 6 -13.98 0.44 27.28
C PRO A 6 -14.61 1.25 26.13
N SER A 7 -14.69 2.58 26.27
CA SER A 7 -15.20 3.48 25.24
C SER A 7 -14.31 3.56 23.99
N ARG A 8 -12.98 3.55 24.13
CA ARG A 8 -12.06 3.61 22.97
C ARG A 8 -12.03 2.29 22.20
N LEU A 9 -12.01 1.16 22.90
CA LEU A 9 -12.08 -0.16 22.25
C LEU A 9 -13.41 -0.37 21.51
N GLY A 10 -14.53 0.09 22.09
CA GLY A 10 -15.82 0.09 21.39
C GLY A 10 -15.80 0.97 20.14
N HIS A 11 -15.17 2.15 20.21
CA HIS A 11 -14.99 2.99 19.02
C HIS A 11 -14.15 2.30 17.95
N ALA A 12 -13.00 1.72 18.30
CA ALA A 12 -12.17 0.93 17.39
C ALA A 12 -12.92 -0.23 16.73
N SER A 13 -13.71 -0.99 17.50
CA SER A 13 -14.56 -2.05 16.96
C SER A 13 -15.58 -1.50 15.96
N ARG A 14 -16.17 -0.32 16.22
CA ARG A 14 -17.09 0.33 15.29
C ARG A 14 -16.37 0.76 14.00
N ARG A 15 -15.17 1.33 14.10
CA ARG A 15 -14.34 1.70 12.93
C ARG A 15 -14.02 0.47 12.08
N LEU A 16 -13.62 -0.64 12.70
CA LEU A 16 -13.45 -1.93 12.01
C LEU A 16 -14.71 -2.34 11.21
N LEU A 17 -15.88 -2.28 11.85
CA LEU A 17 -17.13 -2.74 11.25
C LEU A 17 -17.61 -1.81 10.12
N GLN A 18 -17.52 -0.49 10.30
CA GLN A 18 -18.10 0.50 9.38
C GLN A 18 -17.09 1.07 8.38
N ASP A 19 -15.86 1.37 8.79
CA ASP A 19 -14.86 1.98 7.91
C ASP A 19 -14.07 0.94 7.12
N SER A 20 -13.70 -0.18 7.75
CA SER A 20 -12.99 -1.26 7.06
C SER A 20 -13.92 -2.22 6.35
N LEU A 21 -14.82 -2.85 7.10
CA LEU A 21 -15.70 -3.88 6.56
C LEU A 21 -17.00 -3.34 5.97
N GLN A 22 -17.30 -2.05 6.16
CA GLN A 22 -18.45 -1.36 5.55
C GLN A 22 -19.77 -2.12 5.75
N LEU A 23 -19.95 -2.68 6.95
CA LEU A 23 -21.12 -3.45 7.32
C LEU A 23 -22.29 -2.54 7.68
N ASN A 24 -23.46 -2.91 7.19
CA ASN A 24 -24.73 -2.22 7.43
C ASN A 24 -25.70 -3.14 8.19
N HIS A 25 -26.79 -2.55 8.70
CA HIS A 25 -27.87 -3.28 9.34
C HIS A 25 -28.38 -4.45 8.47
N GLY A 26 -28.55 -5.62 9.08
CA GLY A 26 -29.02 -6.84 8.41
C GLY A 26 -27.93 -7.62 7.67
N GLN A 27 -26.67 -7.17 7.69
CA GLN A 27 -25.54 -7.90 7.10
C GLN A 27 -24.91 -8.87 8.10
N ASN A 28 -24.18 -9.85 7.56
CA ASN A 28 -23.56 -10.94 8.31
C ASN A 28 -22.03 -10.74 8.39
N LEU A 29 -21.49 -10.80 9.60
CA LEU A 29 -20.07 -10.90 9.88
C LEU A 29 -19.71 -12.33 10.30
N LEU A 30 -18.70 -12.91 9.66
CA LEU A 30 -18.07 -14.16 10.08
C LEU A 30 -16.73 -13.87 10.75
N ILE A 31 -16.52 -14.33 11.98
CA ILE A 31 -15.25 -14.18 12.71
C ILE A 31 -14.57 -15.54 12.81
N PHE A 32 -13.34 -15.64 12.30
CA PHE A 32 -12.43 -16.74 12.61
C PHE A 32 -11.55 -16.33 13.78
N ALA A 33 -11.61 -17.08 14.88
CA ALA A 33 -10.88 -16.74 16.09
C ALA A 33 -10.10 -17.94 16.63
N ASP A 34 -8.97 -17.65 17.24
CA ASP A 34 -8.24 -18.58 18.10
C ASP A 34 -8.36 -18.12 19.58
N PRO A 35 -7.83 -18.86 20.58
CA PRO A 35 -7.99 -18.46 21.99
C PRO A 35 -7.44 -17.07 22.35
N ALA A 36 -6.45 -16.54 21.64
CA ALA A 36 -5.90 -15.23 21.93
C ALA A 36 -6.86 -14.09 21.56
N ALA A 37 -7.75 -14.32 20.58
CA ALA A 37 -8.68 -13.32 20.08
C ALA A 37 -10.00 -13.23 20.86
N GLN A 38 -10.21 -14.02 21.93
CA GLN A 38 -11.50 -14.11 22.62
C GLN A 38 -12.03 -12.73 23.06
N ALA A 39 -11.19 -11.89 23.68
CA ALA A 39 -11.61 -10.57 24.14
C ALA A 39 -12.01 -9.64 22.98
N VAL A 40 -11.35 -9.77 21.83
CA VAL A 40 -11.68 -9.04 20.60
C VAL A 40 -13.03 -9.49 20.07
N VAL A 41 -13.30 -10.79 20.03
CA VAL A 41 -14.57 -11.36 19.58
C VAL A 41 -15.75 -10.80 20.38
N GLU A 42 -15.65 -10.78 21.71
CA GLU A 42 -16.70 -10.26 22.59
C GLU A 42 -17.03 -8.79 22.28
N LEU A 43 -15.99 -7.94 22.18
CA LEU A 43 -16.15 -6.52 21.92
C LEU A 43 -16.71 -6.23 20.52
N VAL A 44 -16.15 -6.87 19.49
CA VAL A 44 -16.63 -6.71 18.11
C VAL A 44 -18.06 -7.21 17.97
N THR A 45 -18.41 -8.32 18.62
CA THR A 45 -19.79 -8.85 18.63
C THR A 45 -20.76 -7.88 19.28
N ALA A 46 -20.39 -7.31 20.44
CA ALA A 46 -21.23 -6.34 21.14
C ALA A 46 -21.49 -5.08 20.30
N GLU A 47 -20.48 -4.55 19.59
CA GLU A 47 -20.68 -3.40 18.70
C GLU A 47 -21.42 -3.76 17.41
N ALA A 48 -21.20 -4.94 16.86
CA ALA A 48 -21.93 -5.42 15.68
C ALA A 48 -23.44 -5.55 15.96
N GLN A 49 -23.82 -6.08 17.13
CA GLN A 49 -25.22 -6.15 17.55
C GLN A 49 -25.88 -4.77 17.64
N LYS A 50 -25.17 -3.76 18.16
CA LYS A 50 -25.66 -2.37 18.20
C LYS A 50 -25.89 -1.79 16.80
N LEU A 51 -25.15 -2.25 15.80
CA LEU A 51 -25.31 -1.87 14.38
C LEU A 51 -26.36 -2.72 13.64
N GLY A 52 -26.97 -3.71 14.30
CA GLY A 52 -27.89 -4.66 13.67
C GLY A 52 -27.19 -5.63 12.70
N VAL A 53 -25.90 -5.90 12.92
CA VAL A 53 -25.10 -6.87 12.16
C VAL A 53 -25.14 -8.21 12.89
N SER A 54 -25.49 -9.28 12.16
CA SER A 54 -25.48 -10.65 12.69
C SER A 54 -24.05 -11.19 12.70
N VAL A 55 -23.62 -11.79 13.81
CA VAL A 55 -22.26 -12.33 13.96
C VAL A 55 -22.31 -13.84 14.11
N THR A 56 -21.51 -14.53 13.31
CA THR A 56 -21.18 -15.95 13.48
C THR A 56 -19.70 -16.06 13.80
N THR A 57 -19.35 -16.74 14.89
CA THR A 57 -17.94 -16.96 15.28
C THR A 57 -17.56 -18.42 15.11
N LEU A 58 -16.49 -18.68 14.38
CA LEU A 58 -15.87 -19.99 14.26
C LEU A 58 -14.56 -19.99 15.04
N TYR A 59 -14.55 -20.74 16.14
CA TYR A 59 -13.35 -20.97 16.91
C TYR A 59 -12.50 -22.08 16.28
N ILE A 60 -11.28 -21.74 15.87
CA ILE A 60 -10.35 -22.67 15.22
C ILE A 60 -9.18 -22.97 16.16
N PRO A 61 -9.15 -24.15 16.81
CA PRO A 61 -8.02 -24.59 17.62
C PRO A 61 -6.69 -24.49 16.86
N ARG A 62 -5.62 -24.09 17.57
CA ARG A 62 -4.27 -23.98 16.96
C ARG A 62 -3.80 -25.31 16.36
N THR A 63 -4.15 -26.44 16.98
CA THR A 63 -3.84 -27.78 16.45
C THR A 63 -4.45 -28.04 15.07
N ILE A 64 -5.64 -27.50 14.77
CA ILE A 64 -6.24 -27.57 13.44
C ILE A 64 -5.48 -26.68 12.47
N GLN A 65 -5.06 -25.48 12.91
CA GLN A 65 -4.29 -24.55 12.09
C GLN A 65 -2.92 -25.14 11.71
N SER A 66 -2.18 -25.71 12.67
CA SER A 66 -0.84 -26.26 12.43
C SER A 66 -0.86 -27.51 11.55
N ASN A 67 -1.88 -28.36 11.70
CA ASN A 67 -2.00 -29.60 10.94
C ASN A 67 -2.70 -29.42 9.58
N PHE A 68 -3.03 -28.18 9.19
CA PHE A 68 -3.77 -27.93 7.97
C PHE A 68 -2.89 -28.12 6.72
N PRO A 69 -3.21 -29.07 5.82
CA PRO A 69 -2.41 -29.25 4.60
C PRO A 69 -2.57 -28.06 3.65
N ALA A 70 -1.47 -27.57 3.07
CA ALA A 70 -1.47 -26.39 2.18
C ALA A 70 -2.46 -26.47 1.01
N HIS A 71 -2.77 -27.68 0.53
CA HIS A 71 -3.68 -27.92 -0.60
C HIS A 71 -5.07 -28.41 -0.19
N ALA A 72 -5.35 -28.59 1.10
CA ALA A 72 -6.67 -29.01 1.57
C ALA A 72 -7.71 -27.89 1.39
N SER A 73 -8.97 -28.27 1.18
CA SER A 73 -10.13 -27.37 1.26
C SER A 73 -10.58 -27.18 2.70
N LEU A 74 -11.30 -26.10 2.98
CA LEU A 74 -11.95 -25.93 4.29
C LEU A 74 -13.09 -26.95 4.44
N PRO A 75 -13.47 -27.35 5.66
CA PRO A 75 -14.66 -28.16 5.88
C PRO A 75 -15.92 -27.50 5.29
N LEU A 76 -16.84 -28.29 4.72
CA LEU A 76 -18.06 -27.78 4.07
C LEU A 76 -18.88 -26.78 4.93
N PRO A 77 -19.04 -26.98 6.26
CA PRO A 77 -19.73 -25.98 7.09
C PRO A 77 -19.00 -24.63 7.13
N VAL A 78 -17.68 -24.63 7.12
CA VAL A 78 -16.86 -23.41 7.09
C VAL A 78 -17.00 -22.71 5.74
N GLU A 79 -16.93 -23.46 4.64
CA GLU A 79 -17.15 -22.90 3.30
C GLU A 79 -18.55 -22.30 3.14
N ALA A 80 -19.57 -22.95 3.70
CA ALA A 80 -20.94 -22.44 3.71
C ALA A 80 -21.02 -21.14 4.52
N ALA A 81 -20.43 -21.08 5.71
CA ALA A 81 -20.39 -19.87 6.51
C ALA A 81 -19.73 -18.70 5.77
N ILE A 82 -18.59 -18.95 5.10
CA ILE A 82 -17.92 -17.92 4.27
C ILE A 82 -18.85 -17.43 3.15
N ARG A 83 -19.59 -18.34 2.50
CA ARG A 83 -20.50 -18.00 1.40
C ARG A 83 -21.67 -17.11 1.83
N GLU A 84 -22.21 -17.32 3.03
CA GLU A 84 -23.34 -16.55 3.55
C GLU A 84 -22.91 -15.24 4.27
N ALA A 85 -21.61 -15.00 4.41
CA ALA A 85 -21.06 -13.81 5.07
C ALA A 85 -20.91 -12.63 4.10
N ASN A 86 -21.18 -11.41 4.58
CA ASN A 86 -20.86 -10.18 3.85
C ASN A 86 -19.41 -9.74 4.09
N ALA A 87 -18.90 -10.02 5.30
CA ALA A 87 -17.52 -9.76 5.67
C ALA A 87 -16.95 -10.86 6.56
N VAL A 88 -15.63 -11.02 6.52
CA VAL A 88 -14.86 -11.92 7.37
C VAL A 88 -13.85 -11.12 8.18
N LEU A 89 -13.76 -11.40 9.48
CA LEU A 89 -12.66 -10.99 10.33
C LEU A 89 -11.85 -12.23 10.70
N SER A 90 -10.58 -12.29 10.30
CA SER A 90 -9.67 -13.40 10.60
C SER A 90 -8.68 -12.99 11.69
N CYS A 91 -8.92 -13.44 12.92
CA CYS A 91 -8.09 -13.23 14.11
C CYS A 91 -7.36 -14.52 14.50
N LEU A 92 -6.77 -15.20 13.52
CA LEU A 92 -6.05 -16.44 13.71
C LEU A 92 -4.59 -16.16 14.14
N SER A 93 -3.91 -17.17 14.66
CA SER A 93 -2.53 -17.02 15.18
C SER A 93 -1.58 -16.49 14.09
N PRO A 94 -0.56 -15.66 14.42
CA PRO A 94 0.36 -15.09 13.43
C PRO A 94 1.48 -16.06 13.01
N GLN A 95 1.69 -17.14 13.77
CA GLN A 95 2.83 -18.05 13.60
C GLN A 95 2.90 -18.66 12.19
N ALA A 96 4.13 -18.90 11.72
CA ALA A 96 4.40 -19.35 10.36
C ALA A 96 3.74 -20.71 10.05
N GLU A 97 3.73 -21.64 11.02
CA GLU A 97 3.11 -22.96 10.88
C GLU A 97 1.58 -22.90 10.68
N HIS A 98 0.94 -21.77 10.99
CA HIS A 98 -0.52 -21.57 10.80
C HIS A 98 -0.86 -20.88 9.47
N MET A 99 0.16 -20.47 8.69
CA MET A 99 -0.01 -19.71 7.46
C MET A 99 -0.87 -20.44 6.42
N ALA A 100 -0.75 -21.76 6.31
CA ALA A 100 -1.54 -22.57 5.36
C ALA A 100 -3.06 -22.42 5.59
N TYR A 101 -3.50 -22.48 6.85
CA TYR A 101 -4.92 -22.31 7.18
C TYR A 101 -5.38 -20.86 6.92
N ARG A 102 -4.60 -19.87 7.35
CA ARG A 102 -4.94 -18.44 7.12
C ARG A 102 -5.05 -18.13 5.62
N ALA A 103 -4.06 -18.55 4.83
CA ALA A 103 -4.05 -18.36 3.39
C ALA A 103 -5.25 -19.02 2.70
N ARG A 104 -5.70 -20.18 3.20
CA ARG A 104 -6.91 -20.83 2.71
C ARG A 104 -8.17 -20.01 3.02
N VAL A 105 -8.33 -19.50 4.25
CA VAL A 105 -9.46 -18.62 4.63
C VAL A 105 -9.51 -17.39 3.73
N LEU A 106 -8.38 -16.73 3.50
CA LEU A 106 -8.28 -15.57 2.59
C LEU A 106 -8.73 -15.94 1.16
N ARG A 107 -8.19 -17.01 0.61
CA ARG A 107 -8.44 -17.44 -0.78
C ARG A 107 -9.91 -17.80 -1.01
N ASP A 108 -10.51 -18.55 -0.09
CA ASP A 108 -11.89 -19.04 -0.25
C ASP A 108 -12.92 -17.93 -0.04
N SER A 109 -12.60 -16.95 0.81
CA SER A 109 -13.41 -15.74 1.02
C SER A 109 -13.32 -14.81 -0.19
N TRP A 110 -12.12 -14.59 -0.71
CA TRP A 110 -11.89 -13.75 -1.89
C TRP A 110 -12.68 -14.25 -3.11
N ARG A 111 -12.64 -15.55 -3.41
CA ARG A 111 -13.39 -16.16 -4.53
C ARG A 111 -14.90 -15.91 -4.47
N ARG A 112 -15.45 -15.63 -3.29
CA ARG A 112 -16.88 -15.41 -3.04
C ARG A 112 -17.26 -13.93 -2.93
N ARG A 113 -16.33 -13.03 -3.29
CA ARG A 113 -16.51 -11.58 -3.22
C ARG A 113 -16.76 -11.03 -1.80
N VAL A 114 -16.32 -11.75 -0.77
CA VAL A 114 -16.42 -11.33 0.63
C VAL A 114 -15.33 -10.31 0.95
N ARG A 115 -15.64 -9.32 1.81
CA ARG A 115 -14.66 -8.36 2.34
C ARG A 115 -13.92 -8.99 3.52
N VAL A 116 -12.59 -9.08 3.47
CA VAL A 116 -11.84 -9.82 4.51
C VAL A 116 -10.84 -8.92 5.23
N ALA A 117 -11.10 -8.67 6.51
CA ALA A 117 -10.12 -8.12 7.44
C ALA A 117 -9.22 -9.26 7.93
N HIS A 118 -7.95 -9.22 7.55
CA HIS A 118 -6.94 -10.18 7.99
C HIS A 118 -6.13 -9.57 9.14
N ALA A 119 -6.17 -10.17 10.32
CA ALA A 119 -5.50 -9.64 11.50
C ALA A 119 -4.82 -10.78 12.27
N PRO A 120 -3.71 -11.33 11.74
CA PRO A 120 -2.96 -12.38 12.43
C PRO A 120 -2.51 -11.90 13.80
N GLY A 121 -2.85 -12.65 14.86
CA GLY A 121 -2.49 -12.27 16.23
C GLY A 121 -3.27 -11.10 16.80
N MET A 122 -4.43 -10.75 16.22
CA MET A 122 -5.29 -9.68 16.72
C MET A 122 -5.60 -9.84 18.21
N ASP A 123 -5.27 -8.81 18.98
CA ASP A 123 -5.61 -8.66 20.39
C ASP A 123 -6.24 -7.27 20.64
N LEU A 124 -6.42 -6.90 21.91
CA LEU A 124 -7.00 -5.61 22.27
C LEU A 124 -6.07 -4.42 21.96
N GLU A 125 -4.77 -4.63 21.88
CA GLU A 125 -3.81 -3.58 21.56
C GLU A 125 -3.84 -3.27 20.06
N VAL A 126 -3.80 -4.30 19.21
CA VAL A 126 -3.96 -4.13 17.77
C VAL A 126 -5.35 -3.58 17.43
N LEU A 127 -6.41 -4.06 18.11
CA LEU A 127 -7.75 -3.50 17.94
C LEU A 127 -7.76 -2.00 18.24
N ARG A 128 -7.10 -1.57 19.33
CA ARG A 128 -7.04 -0.14 19.70
C ARG A 128 -6.41 0.73 18.60
N MET A 129 -5.51 0.20 17.79
CA MET A 129 -4.88 0.95 16.69
C MET A 129 -5.84 1.26 15.53
N LEU A 130 -7.06 0.71 15.57
CA LEU A 130 -8.18 1.09 14.69
C LEU A 130 -8.98 2.29 15.24
N ASP A 131 -8.73 2.73 16.47
CA ASP A 131 -9.20 4.02 17.00
C ASP A 131 -8.38 5.16 16.38
N THR A 132 -8.50 5.31 15.06
CA THR A 132 -7.74 6.27 14.24
C THR A 132 -8.65 7.07 13.33
N ASP A 133 -8.13 8.17 12.80
CA ASP A 133 -8.79 8.96 11.77
C ASP A 133 -8.57 8.29 10.40
N PHE A 134 -9.52 7.46 9.99
CA PHE A 134 -9.51 6.78 8.69
C PHE A 134 -9.53 7.76 7.51
N ASP A 135 -10.14 8.94 7.64
CA ASP A 135 -10.17 9.87 6.52
C ASP A 135 -8.80 10.50 6.32
N LEU A 136 -8.13 10.87 7.42
CA LEU A 136 -6.73 11.29 7.38
C LEU A 136 -5.80 10.18 6.86
N VAL A 137 -5.98 8.94 7.30
CA VAL A 137 -5.20 7.79 6.79
C VAL A 137 -5.40 7.62 5.28
N ARG A 138 -6.64 7.65 4.80
CA ARG A 138 -6.98 7.55 3.37
C ARG A 138 -6.40 8.70 2.55
N GLU A 139 -6.47 9.92 3.06
CA GLU A 139 -5.88 11.10 2.44
C GLU A 139 -4.37 10.93 2.28
N ARG A 140 -3.66 10.65 3.37
CA ARG A 140 -2.21 10.47 3.37
C ARG A 140 -1.74 9.35 2.45
N CYS A 141 -2.43 8.21 2.46
CA CYS A 141 -2.12 7.11 1.54
C CYS A 141 -2.26 7.54 0.07
N ARG A 142 -3.34 8.26 -0.27
CA ARG A 142 -3.57 8.73 -1.65
C ARG A 142 -2.55 9.79 -2.08
N ASP A 143 -2.18 10.67 -1.17
CA ASP A 143 -1.22 11.73 -1.44
C ASP A 143 0.21 11.18 -1.62
N LEU A 144 0.61 10.19 -0.81
CA LEU A 144 1.83 9.42 -1.04
C LEU A 144 1.79 8.70 -2.37
N ALA A 145 0.68 8.01 -2.69
CA ALA A 145 0.55 7.29 -3.94
C ALA A 145 0.66 8.23 -5.16
N LEU A 146 0.08 9.44 -5.07
CA LEU A 146 0.24 10.48 -6.08
C LEU A 146 1.72 10.87 -6.25
N ALA A 147 2.43 11.13 -5.15
CA ALA A 147 3.85 11.49 -5.20
C ALA A 147 4.72 10.36 -5.79
N LEU A 148 4.49 9.12 -5.36
CA LEU A 148 5.23 7.93 -5.81
C LEU A 148 4.98 7.60 -7.28
N ILE A 149 3.75 7.81 -7.78
CA ILE A 149 3.43 7.61 -9.21
C ILE A 149 4.03 8.69 -10.09
N MET A 150 3.99 9.95 -9.62
CA MET A 150 4.36 11.10 -10.44
C MET A 150 5.86 11.42 -10.39
N GLY A 151 6.55 10.99 -9.33
CA GLY A 151 7.98 11.10 -9.14
C GLY A 151 8.77 10.05 -9.93
N LYS A 152 10.10 10.22 -9.93
CA LYS A 152 11.04 9.31 -10.63
C LYS A 152 12.11 8.75 -9.72
N GLU A 153 12.52 9.51 -8.71
CA GLU A 153 13.58 9.12 -7.79
C GLU A 153 13.13 9.38 -6.35
N LEU A 154 13.24 8.35 -5.51
CA LEU A 154 13.08 8.42 -4.07
C LEU A 154 14.46 8.40 -3.42
N CYS A 155 14.69 9.31 -2.49
CA CYS A 155 15.92 9.38 -1.71
C CYS A 155 15.58 9.29 -0.22
N LEU A 156 16.02 8.21 0.42
CA LEU A 156 15.79 7.90 1.83
C LEU A 156 17.08 8.13 2.62
N HIS A 157 17.05 9.13 3.49
CA HIS A 157 18.13 9.43 4.41
C HIS A 157 17.81 8.91 5.82
N THR A 158 18.78 8.22 6.40
CA THR A 158 18.69 7.64 7.75
C THR A 158 19.96 7.92 8.54
N ARG A 159 19.89 7.76 9.86
CA ARG A 159 21.04 7.89 10.75
C ARG A 159 21.08 6.73 11.73
N ASP A 160 22.29 6.33 12.10
CA ASP A 160 22.50 5.45 13.25
C ASP A 160 22.58 6.24 14.57
N SER A 161 22.71 5.52 15.69
CA SER A 161 22.87 6.10 17.02
C SER A 161 24.15 6.92 17.22
N ARG A 162 25.13 6.82 16.31
CA ARG A 162 26.36 7.63 16.32
C ARG A 162 26.21 8.92 15.52
N GLY A 163 25.09 9.11 14.82
CA GLY A 163 24.81 10.25 13.96
C GLY A 163 25.37 10.09 12.53
N GLU A 164 25.93 8.93 12.19
CA GLU A 164 26.41 8.63 10.85
C GLU A 164 25.22 8.57 9.88
N ALA A 165 25.35 9.22 8.72
CA ALA A 165 24.26 9.36 7.77
C ALA A 165 24.39 8.35 6.63
N TYR A 166 23.28 7.70 6.29
CA TYR A 166 23.16 6.76 5.18
C TYR A 166 22.08 7.22 4.22
N THR A 167 22.28 6.96 2.93
CA THR A 167 21.34 7.33 1.87
C THR A 167 21.09 6.16 0.95
N LEU A 168 19.82 5.84 0.73
CA LEU A 168 19.34 4.87 -0.25
C LEU A 168 18.59 5.62 -1.35
N TRP A 169 19.02 5.42 -2.59
CA TRP A 169 18.34 5.91 -3.79
C TRP A 169 17.52 4.78 -4.41
N VAL A 170 16.29 5.10 -4.81
CA VAL A 170 15.35 4.13 -5.39
C VAL A 170 14.69 4.74 -6.63
N GLU A 171 14.72 4.01 -7.75
CA GLU A 171 14.02 4.42 -8.97
C GLU A 171 12.51 4.09 -8.88
N LEU A 172 11.67 5.08 -9.18
CA LEU A 172 10.22 4.95 -9.18
C LEU A 172 9.70 4.66 -10.60
N GLN A 173 8.92 3.59 -10.72
CA GLN A 173 8.39 3.09 -12.00
C GLN A 173 7.09 3.77 -12.45
N GLY A 174 6.53 4.66 -11.62
CA GLY A 174 5.31 5.40 -11.94
C GLY A 174 4.13 4.50 -12.30
N TRP A 175 3.61 4.64 -13.53
CA TRP A 175 2.45 3.88 -14.01
C TRP A 175 2.74 2.44 -14.43
N ASP A 176 4.00 2.09 -14.66
CA ASP A 176 4.39 0.73 -15.05
C ASP A 176 4.29 -0.23 -13.86
N LEU A 177 4.58 0.28 -12.65
CA LEU A 177 4.39 -0.44 -11.40
C LEU A 177 3.84 0.49 -10.30
N PRO A 178 2.52 0.78 -10.31
CA PRO A 178 1.94 1.75 -9.41
C PRO A 178 1.91 1.24 -7.95
N PRO A 179 1.91 2.15 -6.96
CA PRO A 179 1.94 1.84 -5.55
C PRO A 179 0.71 1.05 -5.08
N GLY A 180 0.95 0.24 -4.05
CA GLY A 180 -0.07 -0.38 -3.23
C GLY A 180 -0.49 0.54 -2.07
N ILE A 181 -1.74 0.38 -1.62
CA ILE A 181 -2.32 1.19 -0.54
C ILE A 181 -3.09 0.28 0.43
N SER A 182 -2.82 0.46 1.72
CA SER A 182 -3.63 -0.04 2.83
C SER A 182 -4.24 1.15 3.58
N ASP A 183 -5.33 1.72 3.05
CA ASP A 183 -6.03 2.89 3.62
C ASP A 183 -7.13 2.53 4.61
N GLY A 184 -7.22 1.24 4.94
CA GLY A 184 -8.19 0.69 5.86
C GLY A 184 -9.58 0.49 5.29
N ARG A 185 -9.86 0.82 4.02
CA ARG A 185 -11.10 0.41 3.35
C ARG A 185 -10.91 -0.94 2.66
N ILE A 186 -11.82 -1.88 2.87
CA ILE A 186 -11.77 -3.21 2.23
C ILE A 186 -12.91 -3.32 1.22
N PRO A 187 -12.64 -3.27 -0.10
CA PRO A 187 -13.66 -3.39 -1.14
C PRO A 187 -14.20 -4.81 -1.27
N ASP A 188 -15.35 -4.96 -1.94
CA ASP A 188 -15.94 -6.28 -2.21
C ASP A 188 -14.96 -7.17 -2.96
N GLY A 189 -14.86 -8.43 -2.52
CA GLY A 189 -13.90 -9.39 -3.06
C GLY A 189 -12.46 -8.93 -2.91
N SER A 190 -12.15 -8.28 -1.80
CA SER A 190 -10.80 -7.84 -1.44
C SER A 190 -10.49 -8.20 0.01
N TRP A 191 -9.21 -8.17 0.35
CA TRP A 191 -8.73 -8.35 1.71
C TRP A 191 -7.66 -7.32 2.05
N ALA A 192 -7.52 -6.98 3.33
CA ALA A 192 -6.42 -6.12 3.80
C ALA A 192 -5.98 -6.55 5.20
N ASN A 193 -4.72 -6.26 5.53
CA ASN A 193 -4.21 -6.44 6.88
C ASN A 193 -4.73 -5.32 7.79
N LEU A 194 -4.89 -5.64 9.08
CA LEU A 194 -5.13 -4.67 10.14
C LEU A 194 -3.92 -4.61 11.09
N PRO A 195 -3.57 -3.43 11.62
CA PRO A 195 -4.23 -2.14 11.42
C PRO A 195 -3.92 -1.55 10.02
N PRO A 196 -4.70 -0.56 9.55
CA PRO A 196 -4.41 0.11 8.29
C PRO A 196 -3.32 1.18 8.45
N GLY A 197 -2.90 1.75 7.33
CA GLY A 197 -2.10 2.97 7.29
C GLY A 197 -0.77 2.78 6.60
N GLU A 198 -0.79 2.33 5.35
CA GLU A 198 0.43 2.20 4.54
C GLU A 198 0.22 2.58 3.08
N THR A 199 1.29 3.08 2.47
CA THR A 199 1.47 3.10 1.03
C THR A 199 2.86 2.63 0.69
N PHE A 200 2.99 1.79 -0.34
CA PHE A 200 4.27 1.16 -0.68
C PHE A 200 4.49 1.08 -2.19
N ILE A 201 5.75 0.95 -2.57
CA ILE A 201 6.19 0.60 -3.93
C ILE A 201 7.03 -0.66 -3.91
N VAL A 202 7.10 -1.32 -5.06
CA VAL A 202 8.07 -2.38 -5.33
C VAL A 202 9.24 -1.75 -6.08
N PRO A 203 10.44 -1.66 -5.49
CA PRO A 203 11.62 -1.14 -6.15
C PRO A 203 12.02 -2.00 -7.36
N TYR A 204 12.49 -1.34 -8.42
CA TYR A 204 13.16 -2.03 -9.53
C TYR A 204 14.68 -1.93 -9.38
N GLU A 205 15.19 -0.71 -9.19
CA GLU A 205 16.59 -0.41 -8.94
C GLU A 205 16.75 0.34 -7.61
N ALA A 206 17.80 0.00 -6.86
CA ALA A 206 18.19 0.72 -5.65
C ALA A 206 19.70 0.64 -5.40
N GLU A 207 20.26 1.76 -4.94
CA GLU A 207 21.69 1.93 -4.68
C GLU A 207 21.92 2.65 -3.35
N GLY A 208 22.97 2.28 -2.63
CA GLY A 208 23.38 2.98 -1.40
C GLY A 208 23.07 2.18 -0.15
N ALA A 209 22.76 2.86 0.96
CA ALA A 209 22.65 2.24 2.26
C ALA A 209 21.55 2.84 3.12
N VAL A 210 20.99 2.03 4.02
CA VAL A 210 19.94 2.44 4.95
C VAL A 210 20.18 1.85 6.33
N ALA A 211 20.09 2.69 7.37
CA ALA A 211 20.15 2.25 8.75
C ALA A 211 18.76 1.83 9.24
N ILE A 212 18.67 0.59 9.71
CA ILE A 212 17.48 0.04 10.38
C ILE A 212 17.63 0.29 11.87
N ASN A 213 16.84 1.23 12.38
CA ASN A 213 16.87 1.72 13.75
C ASN A 213 15.54 1.52 14.51
N GLY A 214 14.48 1.10 13.83
CA GLY A 214 13.15 0.93 14.42
C GLY A 214 12.90 -0.49 14.92
N SER A 215 12.53 -1.39 14.02
CA SER A 215 12.26 -2.79 14.38
C SER A 215 12.55 -3.76 13.25
N VAL A 216 12.74 -5.02 13.63
CA VAL A 216 12.79 -6.20 12.76
C VAL A 216 11.75 -7.21 13.25
N PRO A 217 11.39 -8.24 12.47
CA PRO A 217 10.35 -9.19 12.87
C PRO A 217 10.62 -9.80 14.25
N GLY A 218 9.69 -9.59 15.18
CA GLY A 218 9.77 -10.05 16.57
C GLY A 218 10.64 -9.22 17.51
N ARG A 219 11.22 -8.08 17.08
CA ARG A 219 12.15 -7.31 17.91
C ARG A 219 12.23 -5.82 17.55
N VAL A 220 11.96 -4.95 18.53
CA VAL A 220 12.32 -3.52 18.49
C VAL A 220 13.83 -3.35 18.67
N ILE A 221 14.45 -2.54 17.81
CA ILE A 221 15.86 -2.20 17.87
C ILE A 221 16.07 -1.13 18.94
N ARG A 222 17.13 -1.27 19.74
CA ARG A 222 17.53 -0.27 20.73
C ARG A 222 18.70 0.57 20.21
N PRO A 223 18.89 1.80 20.72
CA PRO A 223 20.06 2.61 20.42
C PRO A 223 21.37 1.80 20.58
N GLY A 224 22.22 1.83 19.55
CA GLY A 224 23.47 1.08 19.49
C GLY A 224 23.34 -0.37 19.01
N GLN A 225 22.12 -0.81 18.66
CA GLN A 225 21.85 -2.14 18.08
C GLN A 225 21.40 -2.05 16.62
N GLU A 226 21.53 -0.88 15.99
CA GLU A 226 21.15 -0.66 14.60
C GLU A 226 22.02 -1.52 13.66
N ILE A 227 21.44 -1.85 12.51
CA ILE A 227 22.15 -2.47 11.39
C ILE A 227 21.98 -1.60 10.15
N VAL A 228 22.99 -1.57 9.29
CA VAL A 228 22.99 -0.86 8.03
C VAL A 228 22.96 -1.88 6.91
N LEU A 229 21.99 -1.75 6.02
CA LEU A 229 21.85 -2.58 4.84
C LEU A 229 22.46 -1.85 3.64
N HIS A 230 23.38 -2.49 2.93
CA HIS A 230 24.01 -1.93 1.73
C HIS A 230 23.44 -2.60 0.49
N PHE A 231 22.90 -1.79 -0.42
CA PHE A 231 22.24 -2.21 -1.65
C PHE A 231 23.04 -1.78 -2.87
N GLN A 232 23.04 -2.64 -3.88
CA GLN A 232 23.47 -2.33 -5.23
C GLN A 232 22.65 -3.15 -6.22
N GLU A 233 22.20 -2.52 -7.30
CA GLU A 233 21.30 -3.08 -8.32
C GLU A 233 20.05 -3.72 -7.69
N GLY A 234 19.44 -3.02 -6.72
CA GLY A 234 18.22 -3.47 -6.04
C GLY A 234 18.41 -4.69 -5.12
N ARG A 235 19.66 -5.09 -4.83
CA ARG A 235 19.96 -6.29 -4.02
C ARG A 235 20.85 -5.96 -2.83
N LEU A 236 20.49 -6.53 -1.68
CA LEU A 236 21.32 -6.51 -0.48
C LEU A 236 22.67 -7.18 -0.78
N LYS A 237 23.77 -6.47 -0.55
CA LYS A 237 25.13 -6.99 -0.69
C LYS A 237 25.67 -7.49 0.65
N TYR A 238 25.53 -6.69 1.71
CA TYR A 238 25.97 -7.04 3.05
C TYR A 238 25.23 -6.22 4.13
N VAL A 239 25.32 -6.69 5.36
CA VAL A 239 24.78 -6.02 6.57
C VAL A 239 25.95 -5.57 7.43
N GLN A 240 25.91 -4.34 7.93
CA GLN A 240 26.94 -3.75 8.78
C GLN A 240 26.35 -3.31 10.14
N PRO A 241 26.93 -3.73 11.27
CA PRO A 241 27.96 -4.75 11.43
C PRO A 241 27.41 -6.17 11.21
N GLU A 242 28.17 -7.02 10.52
CA GLU A 242 27.77 -8.39 10.14
C GLU A 242 27.49 -9.29 11.35
N ASP A 243 28.28 -9.15 12.41
CA ASP A 243 28.17 -9.92 13.65
C ASP A 243 27.58 -9.12 14.82
N SER A 244 26.72 -8.14 14.56
CA SER A 244 25.98 -7.47 15.64
C SER A 244 24.93 -8.41 16.26
N PRO A 245 24.48 -8.17 17.51
CA PRO A 245 23.37 -8.93 18.11
C PRO A 245 22.07 -8.88 17.30
N THR A 246 21.84 -7.82 16.52
CA THR A 246 20.67 -7.68 15.65
C THR A 246 20.87 -8.45 14.35
N ALA A 247 22.04 -8.36 13.72
CA ALA A 247 22.36 -9.11 12.50
C ALA A 247 22.30 -10.63 12.74
N ARG A 248 22.87 -11.14 13.85
CA ARG A 248 22.75 -12.56 14.23
C ARG A 248 21.31 -13.00 14.46
N TYR A 249 20.51 -12.15 15.09
CA TYR A 249 19.09 -12.43 15.31
C TYR A 249 18.36 -12.54 13.96
N LEU A 250 18.50 -11.53 13.11
CA LEU A 250 17.86 -11.48 11.79
C LEU A 250 18.28 -12.66 10.91
N HIS A 251 19.56 -13.01 10.94
CA HIS A 251 20.07 -14.20 10.26
C HIS A 251 19.37 -15.47 10.77
N ALA A 252 19.33 -15.68 12.08
CA ALA A 252 18.73 -16.88 12.68
C ALA A 252 17.23 -16.99 12.45
N THR A 253 16.49 -15.87 12.43
CA THR A 253 15.03 -15.87 12.35
C THR A 253 14.49 -15.72 10.92
N GLN A 254 15.26 -15.15 10.00
CA GLN A 254 14.80 -14.84 8.64
C GLN A 254 15.72 -15.41 7.56
N PHE A 255 17.00 -15.02 7.53
CA PHE A 255 17.87 -15.33 6.39
C PHE A 255 18.28 -16.81 6.31
N ALA A 256 18.53 -17.45 7.45
CA ALA A 256 18.95 -18.85 7.50
C ALA A 256 17.95 -19.79 6.82
N TYR A 257 16.65 -19.50 6.92
CA TYR A 257 15.62 -20.29 6.23
C TYR A 257 15.74 -20.18 4.70
N ALA A 258 15.90 -18.97 4.18
CA ALA A 258 16.07 -18.73 2.75
C ALA A 258 17.38 -19.33 2.21
N GLU A 259 18.47 -19.25 2.97
CA GLU A 259 19.75 -19.85 2.62
C GLU A 259 19.69 -21.39 2.62
N GLN A 260 19.05 -21.99 3.63
CA GLN A 260 18.81 -23.45 3.65
C GLN A 260 17.94 -23.91 2.47
N ALA A 261 16.99 -23.07 2.04
CA ALA A 261 16.18 -23.30 0.85
C ALA A 261 16.91 -23.04 -0.48
N ASN A 262 18.18 -22.59 -0.45
CA ASN A 262 18.95 -22.13 -1.62
C ASN A 262 18.21 -21.08 -2.46
N ASP A 263 17.48 -20.17 -1.80
CA ASP A 263 16.74 -19.12 -2.45
C ASP A 263 17.69 -18.04 -3.02
N PRO A 264 17.81 -17.88 -4.34
CA PRO A 264 18.71 -16.88 -4.90
C PRO A 264 18.19 -15.44 -4.70
N ASN A 265 16.91 -15.26 -4.40
CA ASN A 265 16.21 -13.98 -4.47
C ASN A 265 15.93 -13.35 -3.10
N TRP A 266 16.28 -14.00 -1.99
CA TRP A 266 15.99 -13.45 -0.66
C TRP A 266 16.65 -12.08 -0.40
N ARG A 267 17.74 -11.78 -1.10
CA ARG A 267 18.45 -10.48 -1.05
C ARG A 267 17.79 -9.38 -1.88
N ASN A 268 16.71 -9.65 -2.60
CA ASN A 268 15.99 -8.65 -3.40
C ASN A 268 15.35 -7.59 -2.49
N LEU A 269 15.51 -6.30 -2.79
CA LEU A 269 14.72 -5.24 -2.17
C LEU A 269 13.28 -5.32 -2.70
N ALA A 270 12.39 -5.91 -1.92
CA ALA A 270 11.04 -6.27 -2.33
C ALA A 270 10.03 -5.12 -2.22
N GLU A 271 10.23 -4.25 -1.24
CA GLU A 271 9.29 -3.19 -0.90
C GLU A 271 10.02 -1.99 -0.29
N VAL A 272 9.51 -0.80 -0.56
CA VAL A 272 9.71 0.39 0.27
C VAL A 272 8.32 0.91 0.61
N GLY A 273 7.98 0.93 1.90
CA GLY A 273 6.67 1.36 2.37
C GLY A 273 6.73 2.45 3.42
N PHE A 274 5.60 3.12 3.60
CA PHE A 274 5.44 4.33 4.40
C PHE A 274 4.27 4.18 5.35
N GLY A 275 4.54 4.28 6.65
CA GLY A 275 3.51 4.24 7.68
C GLY A 275 2.81 5.59 7.84
N VAL A 276 1.47 5.58 7.94
CA VAL A 276 0.65 6.79 8.04
C VAL A 276 -0.36 6.78 9.18
N ASN A 277 -0.44 5.72 9.98
CA ASN A 277 -1.42 5.58 11.06
C ASN A 277 -0.95 6.30 12.35
N PRO A 278 -1.63 7.38 12.78
CA PRO A 278 -1.27 8.13 13.98
C PRO A 278 -1.63 7.42 15.30
N ALA A 279 -2.47 6.38 15.27
CA ALA A 279 -2.88 5.65 16.47
C ALA A 279 -1.80 4.68 16.98
N ILE A 280 -0.77 4.42 16.18
CA ILE A 280 0.36 3.56 16.55
C ILE A 280 1.45 4.47 17.12
N HIS A 281 1.58 4.50 18.44
CA HIS A 281 2.46 5.47 19.10
C HIS A 281 3.89 4.99 19.27
N HIS A 282 4.09 3.68 19.36
CA HIS A 282 5.38 3.05 19.61
C HIS A 282 5.49 1.76 18.80
N LEU A 283 6.72 1.35 18.52
CA LEU A 283 7.00 0.05 17.90
C LEU A 283 6.82 -1.08 18.91
N THR A 284 6.34 -2.20 18.42
CA THR A 284 5.94 -3.39 19.18
C THR A 284 6.84 -4.59 18.87
N GLY A 285 7.55 -4.56 17.75
CA GLY A 285 8.26 -5.70 17.18
C GLY A 285 7.36 -6.61 16.35
N VAL A 286 6.08 -6.28 16.18
CA VAL A 286 5.16 -6.95 15.26
C VAL A 286 5.20 -6.21 13.93
N GLU A 287 5.75 -6.83 12.88
CA GLU A 287 6.00 -6.16 11.60
C GLU A 287 4.74 -5.49 11.02
N LEU A 288 3.62 -6.22 11.00
CA LEU A 288 2.32 -5.76 10.47
C LEU A 288 1.76 -4.50 11.16
N VAL A 289 2.22 -4.22 12.38
CA VAL A 289 1.83 -3.04 13.16
C VAL A 289 2.85 -1.93 12.95
N ASP A 290 4.13 -2.25 13.13
CA ASP A 290 5.23 -1.30 13.15
C ASP A 290 5.39 -0.57 11.80
N GLU A 291 5.17 -1.28 10.69
CA GLU A 291 5.25 -0.73 9.32
C GLU A 291 4.15 0.32 9.05
N LYS A 292 3.04 0.31 9.80
CA LYS A 292 1.90 1.21 9.60
C LYS A 292 2.04 2.52 10.38
N ARG A 293 3.00 2.63 11.30
CA ARG A 293 3.12 3.78 12.20
C ARG A 293 3.39 5.07 11.44
N LEU A 294 2.66 6.15 11.77
CA LEU A 294 2.90 7.44 11.15
C LEU A 294 4.37 7.87 11.23
N GLY A 295 4.95 8.18 10.08
CA GLY A 295 6.29 8.73 9.98
C GLY A 295 7.41 7.68 9.95
N THR A 296 7.08 6.39 9.98
CA THR A 296 8.04 5.33 9.70
C THR A 296 8.15 5.07 8.20
N VAL A 297 9.28 4.50 7.81
CA VAL A 297 9.48 3.86 6.51
C VAL A 297 9.95 2.45 6.78
N HIS A 298 9.60 1.50 5.93
CA HIS A 298 10.20 0.17 5.98
C HIS A 298 10.78 -0.20 4.62
N VAL A 299 11.78 -1.06 4.67
CA VAL A 299 12.32 -1.77 3.50
C VAL A 299 12.11 -3.25 3.71
N ALA A 300 11.65 -3.96 2.67
CA ALA A 300 11.47 -5.40 2.74
C ALA A 300 12.49 -6.15 1.89
N LEU A 301 12.92 -7.31 2.38
CA LEU A 301 13.77 -8.24 1.62
C LEU A 301 12.99 -9.47 1.16
N GLY A 302 13.25 -9.93 -0.06
CA GLY A 302 12.71 -11.17 -0.61
C GLY A 302 11.63 -10.98 -1.68
N ALA A 303 10.46 -11.57 -1.45
CA ALA A 303 9.43 -11.74 -2.48
C ALA A 303 8.67 -10.45 -2.74
N SER A 304 8.50 -10.09 -4.03
CA SER A 304 7.69 -8.95 -4.47
C SER A 304 6.53 -9.34 -5.39
N ASN A 305 6.45 -10.62 -5.78
CA ASN A 305 5.44 -11.15 -6.71
C ASN A 305 3.99 -10.94 -6.24
N PHE A 306 3.73 -10.90 -4.94
CA PHE A 306 2.40 -10.66 -4.38
C PHE A 306 2.06 -9.16 -4.24
N LEU A 307 3.07 -8.28 -4.27
CA LEU A 307 2.94 -6.83 -4.13
C LEU A 307 2.78 -6.10 -5.47
N GLY A 308 3.21 -6.71 -6.56
CA GLY A 308 3.22 -6.04 -7.86
C GLY A 308 4.34 -6.52 -8.77
N GLY A 309 5.50 -6.82 -8.18
CA GLY A 309 6.70 -7.24 -8.88
C GLY A 309 6.63 -8.65 -9.48
N SER A 310 7.78 -9.12 -9.92
CA SER A 310 7.97 -10.44 -10.56
C SER A 310 8.87 -11.38 -9.75
N VAL A 311 9.47 -10.92 -8.66
CA VAL A 311 10.45 -11.69 -7.89
C VAL A 311 9.73 -12.60 -6.89
N GLU A 312 9.96 -13.90 -7.03
CA GLU A 312 9.55 -14.91 -6.05
C GLU A 312 10.72 -15.21 -5.10
N SER A 313 10.41 -15.35 -3.82
CA SER A 313 11.34 -15.74 -2.76
C SER A 313 10.55 -16.44 -1.65
N THR A 314 11.27 -17.19 -0.84
CA THR A 314 10.78 -17.93 0.33
C THR A 314 10.50 -17.03 1.53
N ILE A 315 11.01 -15.80 1.53
CA ILE A 315 10.81 -14.82 2.59
C ILE A 315 10.23 -13.52 2.05
N HIS A 316 9.59 -12.77 2.94
CA HIS A 316 9.33 -11.35 2.82
C HIS A 316 9.57 -10.78 4.22
N CYS A 317 10.59 -9.93 4.36
CA CYS A 317 11.11 -9.53 5.66
C CYS A 317 11.15 -8.01 5.77
N ASP A 318 10.15 -7.45 6.45
CA ASP A 318 9.99 -6.02 6.70
C ASP A 318 10.93 -5.53 7.80
N LEU A 319 11.65 -4.45 7.51
CA LEU A 319 12.64 -3.84 8.39
C LEU A 319 12.30 -2.36 8.55
N VAL A 320 11.84 -1.99 9.75
CA VAL A 320 11.24 -0.68 10.03
C VAL A 320 12.28 0.32 10.49
N ILE A 321 12.13 1.54 9.97
CA ILE A 321 13.00 2.69 10.18
C ILE A 321 12.17 3.78 10.87
N GLU A 322 12.69 4.29 11.98
CA GLU A 322 12.17 5.46 12.68
C GLU A 322 12.90 6.73 12.27
N GLU A 323 12.17 7.84 12.30
CA GLU A 323 12.68 9.19 12.03
C GLU A 323 13.43 9.33 10.68
N PRO A 324 12.98 8.72 9.57
CA PRO A 324 13.63 8.89 8.27
C PRO A 324 13.39 10.30 7.71
N THR A 325 14.31 10.76 6.86
CA THR A 325 14.06 11.89 5.97
C THR A 325 13.92 11.38 4.55
N VAL A 326 12.80 11.66 3.89
CA VAL A 326 12.50 11.18 2.55
C VAL A 326 12.22 12.34 1.62
N THR A 327 12.84 12.31 0.45
CA THR A 327 12.46 13.17 -0.67
C THR A 327 12.09 12.35 -1.88
N ILE A 328 11.18 12.86 -2.71
CA ILE A 328 10.93 12.35 -4.06
C ILE A 328 11.16 13.50 -5.04
N ASP A 329 12.00 13.29 -6.04
CA ASP A 329 12.45 14.33 -6.98
C ASP A 329 12.91 15.62 -6.27
N ARG A 330 13.60 15.48 -5.13
CA ARG A 330 14.07 16.55 -4.21
C ARG A 330 12.95 17.32 -3.48
N LYS A 331 11.69 16.91 -3.59
CA LYS A 331 10.59 17.47 -2.80
C LYS A 331 10.44 16.70 -1.48
N PRO A 332 10.29 17.38 -0.34
CA PRO A 332 10.20 16.71 0.95
C PRO A 332 8.89 15.92 1.08
N ILE A 333 9.00 14.72 1.64
CA ILE A 333 7.89 13.83 1.99
C ILE A 333 7.86 13.67 3.51
N LEU A 334 8.99 13.27 4.08
CA LEU A 334 9.24 13.18 5.52
C LEU A 334 10.53 13.92 5.87
N GLU A 335 10.58 14.54 7.03
CA GLU A 335 11.81 15.06 7.64
C GLU A 335 11.87 14.59 9.09
N GLU A 336 12.83 13.72 9.40
CA GLU A 336 12.97 13.10 10.73
C GLU A 336 11.64 12.48 11.21
N GLY A 337 10.95 11.77 10.30
CA GLY A 337 9.63 11.18 10.53
C GLY A 337 8.46 12.17 10.57
N ARG A 338 8.70 13.49 10.50
CA ARG A 338 7.64 14.50 10.42
C ARG A 338 7.07 14.55 9.00
N TRP A 339 5.74 14.51 8.90
CA TRP A 339 5.03 14.61 7.62
C TRP A 339 5.17 16.00 7.00
N LEU A 340 5.76 16.09 5.81
CA LEU A 340 5.94 17.32 5.04
C LEU A 340 5.28 17.30 3.65
N LEU A 341 4.77 16.14 3.22
CA LEU A 341 4.16 16.00 1.90
C LEU A 341 2.98 16.98 1.74
N ARG A 342 3.06 17.78 0.67
CA ARG A 342 1.98 18.66 0.19
C ARG A 342 1.47 18.17 -1.16
N ARG A 343 0.18 17.86 -1.24
CA ARG A 343 -0.46 17.29 -2.43
C ARG A 343 -0.32 18.20 -3.66
N GLU A 344 -0.42 19.50 -3.46
CA GLU A 344 -0.33 20.52 -4.51
C GLU A 344 1.01 20.52 -5.24
N ASP A 345 2.09 20.09 -4.59
CA ASP A 345 3.40 19.98 -5.23
C ASP A 345 3.43 18.87 -6.31
N TRP A 346 2.43 17.98 -6.32
CA TRP A 346 2.35 16.81 -7.20
C TRP A 346 1.22 16.86 -8.21
N LEU A 347 0.30 17.83 -8.09
CA LEU A 347 -0.77 18.04 -9.06
C LEU A 347 -0.32 19.05 -10.13
N PRO A 348 -0.08 18.61 -11.38
CA PRO A 348 0.32 19.55 -12.41
C PRO A 348 -0.80 20.54 -12.75
N ASP A 349 -0.40 21.79 -12.96
CA ASP A 349 -1.26 22.81 -13.56
C ASP A 349 -0.80 23.08 -14.99
N HIS A 350 -1.72 22.93 -15.94
CA HIS A 350 -1.49 23.24 -17.36
C HIS A 350 -0.99 24.68 -17.61
N LEU A 351 -1.20 25.62 -16.68
CA LEU A 351 -0.73 27.00 -16.82
C LEU A 351 0.75 27.18 -16.43
N THR A 352 1.27 26.30 -15.57
CA THR A 352 2.63 26.45 -15.00
C THR A 352 3.57 25.31 -15.37
N ILE A 353 3.03 24.18 -15.84
CA ILE A 353 3.85 23.03 -16.24
C ILE A 353 4.75 23.39 -17.42
N SER A 354 6.02 23.04 -17.29
CA SER A 354 6.98 23.18 -18.38
C SER A 354 6.88 21.98 -19.33
N VAL A 355 6.45 22.25 -20.57
CA VAL A 355 6.51 21.28 -21.67
C VAL A 355 7.91 21.34 -22.30
N PRO A 356 8.59 20.20 -22.54
CA PRO A 356 9.93 20.23 -23.13
C PRO A 356 9.96 20.96 -24.48
N ALA A 357 11.01 21.75 -24.71
CA ALA A 357 11.17 22.51 -25.94
C ALA A 357 11.12 21.59 -27.17
N GLY A 358 10.38 22.01 -28.20
CA GLY A 358 10.19 21.21 -29.42
C GLY A 358 9.28 19.98 -29.28
N TRP A 359 8.87 19.59 -28.06
CA TRP A 359 8.04 18.39 -27.87
C TRP A 359 6.72 18.48 -28.64
N TRP A 360 5.94 19.54 -28.45
CA TRP A 360 4.65 19.70 -29.14
C TRP A 360 4.79 19.83 -30.66
N ALA A 361 5.90 20.44 -31.12
CA ALA A 361 6.19 20.53 -32.54
C ALA A 361 6.42 19.13 -33.14
N SER A 362 7.13 18.26 -32.41
CA SER A 362 7.40 16.88 -32.82
C SER A 362 6.17 15.97 -32.86
N VAL A 363 5.13 16.25 -32.06
CA VAL A 363 3.90 15.42 -32.03
C VAL A 363 3.22 15.40 -33.42
N ARG A 364 2.92 14.21 -33.93
CA ARG A 364 2.22 13.99 -35.21
C ARG A 364 0.83 13.43 -35.01
N THR A 365 0.71 12.40 -34.19
CA THR A 365 -0.55 11.75 -33.85
C THR A 365 -0.66 11.60 -32.33
N LEU A 366 -1.90 11.47 -31.87
CA LEU A 366 -2.26 11.21 -30.48
C LEU A 366 -3.24 10.05 -30.45
N ARG A 367 -3.15 9.19 -29.44
CA ARG A 367 -4.16 8.16 -29.20
C ARG A 367 -4.46 8.02 -27.72
N ARG A 368 -5.71 7.68 -27.41
CA ARG A 368 -6.10 7.29 -26.05
C ARG A 368 -5.53 5.90 -25.73
N THR A 369 -4.99 5.74 -24.54
CA THR A 369 -4.46 4.45 -24.05
C THR A 369 -5.58 3.54 -23.54
N SER A 370 -5.22 2.29 -23.17
CA SER A 370 -6.12 1.36 -22.48
C SER A 370 -6.32 1.70 -21.00
N SER A 371 -5.59 2.71 -20.52
CA SER A 371 -5.56 3.13 -19.14
C SER A 371 -6.91 3.59 -18.61
N ARG A 372 -7.21 3.15 -17.39
CA ARG A 372 -8.50 3.41 -16.76
C ARG A 372 -8.56 4.88 -16.34
N SER A 373 -9.61 5.54 -16.80
CA SER A 373 -10.02 6.88 -16.40
C SER A 373 -11.51 6.91 -16.16
N HIS A 374 -11.95 7.80 -15.29
CA HIS A 374 -13.37 8.09 -15.07
C HIS A 374 -13.55 9.56 -14.68
N ARG A 375 -14.81 10.00 -14.62
CA ARG A 375 -15.16 11.33 -14.14
C ARG A 375 -15.90 11.26 -12.82
N GLU A 376 -15.61 12.20 -11.95
CA GLU A 376 -16.37 12.44 -10.73
C GLU A 376 -16.57 13.95 -10.58
N HIS A 377 -17.83 14.39 -10.49
CA HIS A 377 -18.20 15.82 -10.50
C HIS A 377 -17.57 16.63 -11.66
N GLY A 378 -17.38 15.99 -12.82
CA GLY A 378 -16.75 16.58 -14.01
C GLY A 378 -15.22 16.51 -14.04
N LEU A 379 -14.56 16.24 -12.90
CA LEU A 379 -13.11 16.10 -12.80
C LEU A 379 -12.66 14.75 -13.36
N LEU A 380 -11.55 14.74 -14.10
CA LEU A 380 -10.91 13.55 -14.63
C LEU A 380 -10.00 12.89 -13.58
N TYR A 381 -10.19 11.59 -13.39
CA TYR A 381 -9.37 10.74 -12.54
C TYR A 381 -8.69 9.64 -13.35
N ARG A 382 -7.42 9.37 -13.04
CA ARG A 382 -6.66 8.21 -13.53
C ARG A 382 -6.69 7.13 -12.46
N GLY A 383 -7.14 5.92 -12.82
CA GLY A 383 -7.30 4.81 -11.89
C GLY A 383 -6.46 3.58 -12.20
N TRP A 384 -6.09 2.80 -11.18
CA TRP A 384 -5.38 1.53 -11.31
C TRP A 384 -5.97 0.48 -10.34
N GLY A 385 -5.63 -0.77 -10.56
CA GLY A 385 -6.03 -1.86 -9.66
C GLY A 385 -5.01 -2.01 -8.53
N SER A 386 -5.50 -2.21 -7.31
CA SER A 386 -4.70 -2.78 -6.23
C SER A 386 -4.68 -4.31 -6.35
N ARG A 387 -3.56 -4.94 -5.98
CA ARG A 387 -3.43 -6.40 -5.87
C ARG A 387 -4.42 -7.01 -4.87
N SER A 388 -4.82 -6.27 -3.85
CA SER A 388 -5.85 -6.72 -2.90
C SER A 388 -7.27 -6.78 -3.49
N GLY A 389 -7.48 -6.30 -4.73
CA GLY A 389 -8.79 -6.29 -5.41
C GLY A 389 -9.45 -4.90 -5.44
N GLY A 390 -8.90 -3.94 -4.70
CA GLY A 390 -9.38 -2.56 -4.68
C GLY A 390 -9.12 -1.77 -5.97
N ARG A 391 -9.86 -0.68 -6.14
CA ARG A 391 -9.63 0.29 -7.22
C ARG A 391 -9.13 1.58 -6.62
N LEU A 392 -7.97 2.03 -7.07
CA LEU A 392 -7.34 3.26 -6.66
C LEU A 392 -7.44 4.28 -7.79
N HIS A 393 -7.45 5.56 -7.46
CA HIS A 393 -7.45 6.64 -8.43
C HIS A 393 -6.89 7.93 -7.86
N ILE A 394 -6.35 8.76 -8.75
CA ILE A 394 -5.85 10.10 -8.45
C ILE A 394 -6.39 11.10 -9.49
N PRO A 395 -6.62 12.36 -9.11
CA PRO A 395 -7.07 13.37 -10.06
C PRO A 395 -5.95 13.69 -11.05
N VAL A 396 -6.36 14.07 -12.26
CA VAL A 396 -5.46 14.52 -13.33
C VAL A 396 -5.24 16.03 -13.19
N GLY A 397 -4.16 16.41 -12.50
CA GLY A 397 -3.82 17.81 -12.26
C GLY A 397 -4.74 18.53 -11.28
N VAL A 398 -4.54 19.85 -11.16
CA VAL A 398 -5.41 20.74 -10.39
C VAL A 398 -6.81 20.82 -11.01
N GLU A 399 -7.80 21.31 -10.27
CA GLU A 399 -9.23 21.27 -10.66
C GLU A 399 -9.49 21.75 -12.10
N ARG A 400 -9.02 22.95 -12.46
CA ARG A 400 -9.18 23.50 -13.82
C ARG A 400 -8.52 22.62 -14.88
N THR A 401 -7.30 22.13 -14.61
CA THR A 401 -6.60 21.20 -15.50
C THR A 401 -7.41 19.92 -15.69
N SER A 402 -7.96 19.38 -14.61
CA SER A 402 -8.75 18.15 -14.63
C SER A 402 -10.02 18.29 -15.46
N LEU A 403 -10.75 19.40 -15.33
CA LEU A 403 -11.94 19.71 -16.16
C LEU A 403 -11.60 19.81 -17.66
N LEU A 404 -10.50 20.48 -17.99
CA LEU A 404 -10.06 20.65 -19.39
C LEU A 404 -9.55 19.32 -19.97
N ALA A 405 -8.77 18.56 -19.18
CA ALA A 405 -8.30 17.24 -19.53
C ALA A 405 -9.47 16.27 -19.76
N ALA A 406 -10.52 16.36 -18.94
CA ALA A 406 -11.75 15.59 -19.14
C ALA A 406 -12.31 15.84 -20.55
N ARG A 407 -12.50 17.10 -20.95
CA ARG A 407 -13.00 17.48 -22.28
C ARG A 407 -12.12 16.96 -23.42
N LEU A 408 -10.80 16.96 -23.25
CA LEU A 408 -9.88 16.35 -24.23
C LEU A 408 -10.08 14.84 -24.38
N MET A 409 -10.42 14.14 -23.29
CA MET A 409 -10.70 12.71 -23.35
C MET A 409 -12.00 12.38 -24.11
N ASP A 410 -12.94 13.32 -24.25
CA ASP A 410 -14.15 13.15 -25.08
C ASP A 410 -13.82 13.24 -26.57
N ILE A 411 -12.82 14.05 -26.94
CA ILE A 411 -12.33 14.16 -28.32
C ILE A 411 -11.66 12.84 -28.71
N LEU A 412 -10.79 12.33 -27.83
CA LEU A 412 -10.09 11.04 -27.99
C LEU A 412 -10.95 9.87 -27.48
N HIS A 413 -12.23 9.81 -27.89
CA HIS A 413 -13.19 8.84 -27.34
C HIS A 413 -12.81 7.37 -27.66
N GLU A 414 -12.35 7.08 -28.88
CA GLU A 414 -11.94 5.74 -29.30
C GLU A 414 -10.55 5.37 -28.76
N ARG A 415 -10.48 4.24 -28.05
CA ARG A 415 -9.21 3.73 -27.49
C ARG A 415 -8.35 3.14 -28.59
N GLY A 416 -7.05 3.45 -28.56
CA GLY A 416 -6.06 2.88 -29.47
C GLY A 416 -6.06 3.46 -30.89
N VAL A 417 -7.07 4.25 -31.27
CA VAL A 417 -7.17 4.88 -32.59
C VAL A 417 -6.30 6.13 -32.63
N GLU A 418 -5.42 6.19 -33.62
CA GLU A 418 -4.56 7.35 -33.84
C GLU A 418 -5.34 8.50 -34.47
N MET A 419 -5.21 9.68 -33.86
CA MET A 419 -5.77 10.93 -34.36
C MET A 419 -4.63 11.85 -34.80
N PRO A 420 -4.62 12.34 -36.05
CA PRO A 420 -3.66 13.35 -36.49
C PRO A 420 -3.77 14.63 -35.64
N LYS A 421 -2.63 15.23 -35.26
CA LYS A 421 -2.57 16.44 -34.43
C LYS A 421 -3.44 17.58 -34.98
N ALA A 422 -3.45 17.77 -36.31
CA ALA A 422 -4.27 18.79 -36.94
C ALA A 422 -5.78 18.57 -36.73
N ALA A 423 -6.25 17.32 -36.83
CA ALA A 423 -7.64 16.96 -36.56
C ALA A 423 -7.99 17.15 -35.08
N PHE A 424 -7.09 16.73 -34.19
CA PHE A 424 -7.24 16.94 -32.74
C PHE A 424 -7.37 18.42 -32.38
N ILE A 425 -6.50 19.29 -32.92
CA ILE A 425 -6.57 20.74 -32.69
C ILE A 425 -7.90 21.31 -33.19
N ALA A 426 -8.35 20.90 -34.38
CA ALA A 426 -9.62 21.37 -34.94
C ALA A 426 -10.83 20.99 -34.05
N GLN A 427 -10.90 19.73 -33.59
CA GLN A 427 -11.96 19.28 -32.68
C GLN A 427 -11.86 19.96 -31.30
N ALA A 428 -10.65 20.20 -30.79
CA ALA A 428 -10.46 20.90 -29.53
C ALA A 428 -10.95 22.36 -29.59
N ARG A 429 -10.70 23.05 -30.69
CA ARG A 429 -11.25 24.41 -30.92
C ARG A 429 -12.78 24.39 -30.99
N GLN A 430 -13.38 23.43 -31.69
CA GLN A 430 -14.85 23.26 -31.74
C GLN A 430 -15.44 22.97 -30.37
N ALA A 431 -14.73 22.18 -29.56
CA ALA A 431 -15.10 21.89 -28.20
C ALA A 431 -14.91 23.08 -27.25
N GLY A 432 -14.37 24.23 -27.70
CA GLY A 432 -14.16 25.43 -26.89
C GLY A 432 -12.92 25.42 -26.01
N LEU A 433 -11.85 24.72 -26.42
CA LEU A 433 -10.55 24.71 -25.76
C LEU A 433 -9.58 25.65 -26.48
N LEU A 434 -8.72 26.34 -25.72
CA LEU A 434 -7.74 27.25 -26.29
C LEU A 434 -6.54 26.47 -26.81
N GLU A 435 -6.18 26.72 -28.07
CA GLU A 435 -5.06 26.00 -28.72
C GLU A 435 -3.73 26.17 -27.98
N LYS A 436 -3.49 27.35 -27.38
CA LYS A 436 -2.30 27.62 -26.58
C LYS A 436 -2.19 26.74 -25.32
N GLU A 437 -3.29 26.18 -24.82
CA GLU A 437 -3.33 25.31 -23.64
C GLU A 437 -3.12 23.83 -24.01
N LEU A 438 -3.33 23.45 -25.27
CA LEU A 438 -3.24 22.05 -25.72
C LEU A 438 -1.87 21.40 -25.48
N PRO A 439 -0.72 22.06 -25.71
CA PRO A 439 0.58 21.44 -25.46
C PRO A 439 0.71 20.95 -24.01
N ALA A 440 0.34 21.79 -23.05
CA ALA A 440 0.44 21.48 -21.64
C ALA A 440 -0.57 20.40 -21.21
N LEU A 441 -1.82 20.50 -21.67
CA LEU A 441 -2.84 19.52 -21.34
C LEU A 441 -2.52 18.13 -21.90
N VAL A 442 -2.05 18.04 -23.16
CA VAL A 442 -1.64 16.74 -23.74
C VAL A 442 -0.41 16.21 -23.03
N TRP A 443 0.57 17.07 -22.70
CA TRP A 443 1.74 16.65 -21.93
C TRP A 443 1.35 16.06 -20.57
N ILE A 444 0.39 16.68 -19.87
CA ILE A 444 -0.16 16.13 -18.62
C ILE A 444 -0.84 14.77 -18.88
N LEU A 445 -1.72 14.66 -19.88
CA LEU A 445 -2.38 13.40 -20.19
C LEU A 445 -1.40 12.27 -20.56
N ASP A 446 -0.29 12.60 -21.22
CA ASP A 446 0.82 11.66 -21.52
C ASP A 446 1.53 11.21 -20.25
N ARG A 447 1.82 12.13 -19.32
CA ARG A 447 2.40 11.80 -17.99
C ARG A 447 1.48 10.96 -17.10
N TYR A 448 0.16 11.06 -17.28
CA TYR A 448 -0.82 10.20 -16.60
C TYR A 448 -1.10 8.89 -17.36
N ASP A 449 -0.38 8.64 -18.47
CA ASP A 449 -0.57 7.49 -19.34
C ASP A 449 -2.03 7.35 -19.83
N LEU A 450 -2.73 8.48 -20.03
CA LEU A 450 -4.08 8.51 -20.61
C LEU A 450 -4.07 8.72 -22.12
N VAL A 451 -3.01 9.36 -22.61
CA VAL A 451 -2.74 9.59 -24.02
C VAL A 451 -1.32 9.13 -24.30
N ARG A 452 -1.08 8.64 -25.52
CA ARG A 452 0.28 8.46 -26.05
C ARG A 452 0.41 9.26 -27.34
N VAL A 453 1.57 9.88 -27.51
CA VAL A 453 1.90 10.66 -28.70
C VAL A 453 2.91 9.92 -29.57
N GLN A 454 2.72 9.96 -30.88
CA GLN A 454 3.76 9.59 -31.83
C GLN A 454 4.49 10.85 -32.28
N LYS A 455 5.81 10.82 -32.19
CA LYS A 455 6.68 11.94 -32.60
C LYS A 455 7.23 11.67 -34.01
N GLY A 456 7.33 12.73 -34.79
CA GLY A 456 8.13 12.72 -36.01
C GLY A 456 9.63 12.84 -35.70
N PRO A 457 10.49 12.60 -36.71
CA PRO A 457 11.92 12.84 -36.60
C PRO A 457 12.24 14.32 -36.29
#